data_AF-A0A8D8HL26-F1
#
_entry.id   AF-A0A8D8HL26-F1
#
_cell.length_a   1.000
_cell.length_b   1.000
_cell.length_c   1.000
_cell.angle_alpha   90.00
_cell.angle_beta   90.00
_cell.angle_gamma   90.00
#
_symmetry.space_group_name_H-M   'P 1'
#
loop_
_entity.id
_entity.type
_entity.pdbx_description
1 polymer ?
#
loop_
_entity_poly.entity_id
_entity_poly.type
_entity_poly.pdbx_seq_one_letter_code
_entity_poly.pdbx_strand_id
1 'polypeptide(L)'
;MSSPRKLTILYGSQSGTAQDLAEQIWRDSKLYHLRGSVAAMDEYDIGQLIEERFVVLVCSTYGQGEEPDNMKRFWRFLLRKSLPLDSLRGMWFGVLGLGDSRYPKFNYVAKRLHKRLLQLGGQAMLPVGLCDEQHDLGYGAVFMPWINDFWKRLEELSPIPDGLKKLDESPREYRWTVRRAEEPVEEQEEVDMYADVKVDNVFVSEVEENRRTTPEDHFQDVRLITFPRRDANWTAGDVVYVRPHNSPEDVDRLFELFEEHGLNLHKDTVITVEAIDSELPVPPILSKPLPLGRLAAQYWDLTAIPRARAFAVLARTCPNELEREKLLEFASYEGQEELYSYANRPRRTILEVLRDFPHACDSLTLAALFELFQPIKPRAFSIASAAASGKLRILVAVIEYRTKLKEPRRGLCSNWLKRLELGTKLRMWTRKGTFQLPKDVTTPIVLVGPGTGLAPFRAVLEERELLVDATGPLVLFFGCRNAHLDFHCEEDLRRMERSGLLTLFCAFSRDQEDKVYVQHLIRKQGDLLKKLLVERSGVFLLSGSSKNMPEAVCEALGEALGDSAFVEEMKRSERYQEETWQ
;
A
#
# COMPACT_ATOMS: atom_id res chain seq x y z
N MET A 1 -15.99 -39.95 -15.58
CA MET A 1 -16.20 -38.48 -15.58
C MET A 1 -14.85 -37.83 -15.79
N SER A 2 -14.70 -36.93 -16.76
CA SER A 2 -13.47 -36.13 -16.93
C SER A 2 -13.16 -35.40 -15.62
N SER A 3 -11.89 -35.34 -15.22
CA SER A 3 -11.47 -34.45 -14.13
C SER A 3 -11.97 -33.02 -14.41
N PRO A 4 -12.52 -32.30 -13.42
CA PRO A 4 -12.98 -30.93 -13.63
C PRO A 4 -11.83 -30.05 -14.12
N ARG A 5 -12.11 -29.20 -15.11
CA ARG A 5 -11.12 -28.22 -15.62
C ARG A 5 -10.87 -27.21 -14.50
N LYS A 6 -9.62 -27.09 -14.07
CA LYS A 6 -9.21 -26.23 -12.94
C LYS A 6 -8.27 -25.12 -13.40
N LEU A 7 -8.48 -23.91 -12.90
CA LEU A 7 -7.56 -22.78 -13.00
C LEU A 7 -7.31 -22.21 -11.60
N THR A 8 -6.08 -22.28 -11.13
CA THR A 8 -5.68 -21.72 -9.83
C THR A 8 -5.12 -20.31 -10.04
N ILE A 9 -5.56 -19.35 -9.23
CA ILE A 9 -5.17 -17.94 -9.38
C ILE A 9 -4.57 -17.46 -8.06
N LEU A 10 -3.31 -17.04 -8.11
CA LEU A 10 -2.57 -16.59 -6.92
C LEU A 10 -2.18 -15.12 -7.05
N TYR A 11 -2.28 -14.37 -5.96
CA TYR A 11 -1.90 -12.96 -5.98
C TYR A 11 -0.92 -12.53 -4.87
N GLY A 12 -0.01 -11.63 -5.24
CA GLY A 12 0.82 -10.84 -4.34
C GLY A 12 0.45 -9.37 -4.47
N SER A 13 -0.07 -8.75 -3.41
CA SER A 13 -0.70 -7.42 -3.47
C SER A 13 -0.36 -6.60 -2.25
N GLN A 14 0.19 -5.40 -2.44
CA GLN A 14 0.42 -4.46 -1.34
C GLN A 14 -0.78 -3.52 -1.11
N SER A 15 -1.35 -3.01 -2.21
CA SER A 15 -2.42 -2.00 -2.21
C SER A 15 -3.78 -2.55 -2.69
N GLY A 16 -3.93 -3.87 -2.80
CA GLY A 16 -5.18 -4.53 -3.20
C GLY A 16 -5.43 -4.55 -4.72
N THR A 17 -4.62 -3.92 -5.56
CA THR A 17 -4.87 -3.90 -7.03
C THR A 17 -4.65 -5.27 -7.66
N ALA A 18 -3.59 -5.99 -7.27
CA ALA A 18 -3.35 -7.36 -7.78
C ALA A 18 -4.42 -8.34 -7.31
N GLN A 19 -4.96 -8.15 -6.11
CA GLN A 19 -6.06 -8.94 -5.58
C GLN A 19 -7.33 -8.76 -6.42
N ASP A 20 -7.78 -7.52 -6.64
CA ASP A 20 -9.00 -7.26 -7.41
C ASP A 20 -8.90 -7.82 -8.84
N LEU A 21 -7.72 -7.69 -9.46
CA LEU A 21 -7.47 -8.24 -10.79
C LEU A 21 -7.48 -9.78 -10.79
N ALA A 22 -6.87 -10.42 -9.80
CA ALA A 22 -6.89 -11.87 -9.65
C ALA A 22 -8.32 -12.40 -9.43
N GLU A 23 -9.10 -11.72 -8.59
CA GLU A 23 -10.50 -12.08 -8.36
C GLU A 23 -11.37 -11.83 -9.61
N GLN A 24 -11.04 -10.84 -10.44
CA GLN A 24 -11.71 -10.63 -11.73
C GLN A 24 -11.44 -11.82 -12.65
N ILE A 25 -10.18 -12.22 -12.82
CA ILE A 25 -9.81 -13.40 -13.62
C ILE A 25 -10.51 -14.66 -13.08
N TRP A 26 -10.67 -14.78 -11.76
CA TRP A 26 -11.38 -15.90 -11.14
C TRP A 26 -12.85 -15.92 -11.50
N ARG A 27 -13.55 -14.78 -11.41
CA ARG A 27 -14.96 -14.67 -11.84
C ARG A 27 -15.10 -14.98 -13.33
N ASP A 28 -14.21 -14.44 -14.16
CA ASP A 28 -14.24 -14.64 -15.61
C ASP A 28 -13.94 -16.09 -15.99
N SER A 29 -13.13 -16.81 -15.20
CA SER A 29 -12.85 -18.24 -15.41
C SER A 29 -14.12 -19.10 -15.40
N LYS A 30 -15.15 -18.66 -14.67
CA LYS A 30 -16.44 -19.37 -14.58
C LYS A 30 -17.22 -19.32 -15.90
N LEU A 31 -17.01 -18.30 -16.72
CA LEU A 31 -17.56 -18.22 -18.08
C LEU A 31 -17.11 -19.40 -18.93
N TYR A 32 -15.92 -19.93 -18.66
CA TYR A 32 -15.32 -21.06 -19.35
C TYR A 32 -15.52 -22.39 -18.61
N HIS A 33 -16.43 -22.50 -17.63
CA HIS A 33 -16.69 -23.71 -16.85
C HIS A 33 -15.45 -24.22 -16.06
N LEU A 34 -14.57 -23.31 -15.64
CA LEU A 34 -13.40 -23.64 -14.83
C LEU A 34 -13.74 -23.59 -13.33
N ARG A 35 -13.33 -24.63 -12.62
CA ARG A 35 -13.23 -24.62 -11.14
C ARG A 35 -11.86 -24.09 -10.73
N GLY A 36 -11.68 -23.78 -9.46
CA GLY A 36 -10.37 -23.39 -8.91
C GLY A 36 -10.43 -22.12 -8.09
N SER A 37 -9.51 -22.05 -7.14
CA SER A 37 -9.46 -21.02 -6.12
C SER A 37 -8.73 -19.77 -6.57
N VAL A 38 -9.08 -18.65 -5.92
CA VAL A 38 -8.27 -17.44 -5.91
C VAL A 38 -7.79 -17.20 -4.49
N ALA A 39 -6.47 -17.02 -4.31
CA ALA A 39 -5.88 -16.89 -2.98
C ALA A 39 -4.66 -15.96 -2.96
N ALA A 40 -4.40 -15.34 -1.81
CA ALA A 40 -3.12 -14.72 -1.55
C ALA A 40 -2.02 -15.79 -1.56
N MET A 41 -0.84 -15.44 -2.06
CA MET A 41 0.27 -16.40 -2.22
C MET A 41 0.75 -16.98 -0.88
N ASP A 42 0.64 -16.25 0.23
CA ASP A 42 1.02 -16.71 1.56
C ASP A 42 -0.06 -17.54 2.29
N GLU A 43 -1.30 -17.49 1.81
CA GLU A 43 -2.43 -18.33 2.27
C GLU A 43 -2.53 -19.63 1.48
N TYR A 44 -1.95 -19.70 0.28
CA TYR A 44 -1.93 -20.90 -0.55
C TYR A 44 -0.90 -21.93 -0.06
N ASP A 45 -1.30 -23.21 0.01
CA ASP A 45 -0.38 -24.31 0.29
C ASP A 45 0.51 -24.58 -0.93
N ILE A 46 1.71 -24.00 -0.91
CA ILE A 46 2.70 -24.14 -1.98
C ILE A 46 3.08 -25.60 -2.30
N GLY A 47 2.86 -26.54 -1.37
CA GLY A 47 3.05 -27.97 -1.63
C GLY A 47 2.14 -28.49 -2.74
N GLN A 48 0.94 -27.92 -2.89
CA GLN A 48 -0.04 -28.30 -3.92
C GLN A 48 0.29 -27.74 -5.30
N LEU A 49 1.22 -26.78 -5.40
CA LEU A 49 1.52 -26.11 -6.67
C LEU A 49 2.00 -27.09 -7.76
N ILE A 50 2.67 -28.17 -7.37
CA ILE A 50 3.16 -29.21 -8.30
C ILE A 50 2.02 -30.03 -8.95
N GLU A 51 0.84 -30.01 -8.35
CA GLU A 51 -0.36 -30.72 -8.82
C GLU A 51 -1.21 -29.84 -9.75
N GLU A 52 -0.93 -28.53 -9.80
CA GLU A 52 -1.70 -27.59 -10.60
C GLU A 52 -1.32 -27.65 -12.07
N ARG A 53 -2.32 -27.87 -12.93
CA ARG A 53 -2.13 -27.90 -14.38
C ARG A 53 -2.15 -26.50 -15.02
N PHE A 54 -3.01 -25.60 -14.55
CA PHE A 54 -3.14 -24.24 -15.07
C PHE A 54 -3.12 -23.24 -13.91
N VAL A 55 -2.17 -22.30 -13.95
CA VAL A 55 -1.99 -21.29 -12.89
C VAL A 55 -1.84 -19.89 -13.47
N VAL A 56 -2.53 -18.91 -12.89
CA VAL A 56 -2.28 -17.48 -13.16
C VAL A 56 -1.74 -16.84 -11.89
N LEU A 57 -0.61 -16.13 -12.00
CA LEU A 57 -0.01 -15.40 -10.90
C LEU A 57 -0.07 -13.90 -11.19
N VAL A 58 -0.67 -13.13 -10.28
CA VAL A 58 -0.78 -11.67 -10.37
C VAL A 58 0.01 -11.04 -9.24
N CYS A 59 1.06 -10.26 -9.52
CA CYS A 59 1.85 -9.67 -8.44
C CYS A 59 2.23 -8.21 -8.69
N SER A 60 2.07 -7.36 -7.67
CA SER A 60 2.62 -6.00 -7.68
C SER A 60 4.11 -6.00 -7.33
N THR A 61 4.85 -4.98 -7.75
CA THR A 61 6.19 -4.65 -7.24
C THR A 61 6.11 -3.47 -6.29
N TYR A 62 6.77 -3.54 -5.12
CA TYR A 62 6.73 -2.50 -4.10
C TYR A 62 8.14 -1.98 -3.76
N GLY A 63 8.23 -0.79 -3.15
CA GLY A 63 9.49 -0.20 -2.70
C GLY A 63 10.56 -0.15 -3.79
N GLN A 64 11.77 -0.59 -3.46
CA GLN A 64 12.91 -0.67 -4.38
C GLN A 64 12.98 -2.04 -5.08
N GLY A 65 11.86 -2.48 -5.66
CA GLY A 65 11.75 -3.74 -6.40
C GLY A 65 11.54 -4.97 -5.51
N GLU A 66 10.87 -4.80 -4.38
CA GLU A 66 10.55 -5.86 -3.43
C GLU A 66 9.19 -6.49 -3.71
N GLU A 67 9.04 -7.76 -3.32
CA GLU A 67 7.75 -8.45 -3.36
C GLU A 67 6.77 -7.93 -2.30
N PRO A 68 5.45 -8.00 -2.57
CA PRO A 68 4.43 -7.68 -1.59
C PRO A 68 4.52 -8.58 -0.37
N ASP A 69 4.08 -8.08 0.79
CA ASP A 69 4.19 -8.84 2.03
C ASP A 69 3.49 -10.20 1.97
N ASN A 70 2.30 -10.25 1.38
CA ASN A 70 1.51 -11.47 1.20
C ASN A 70 2.06 -12.42 0.11
N MET A 71 3.27 -12.17 -0.39
CA MET A 71 4.00 -13.03 -1.32
C MET A 71 5.33 -13.53 -0.74
N LYS A 72 5.87 -12.89 0.31
CA LYS A 72 7.23 -13.15 0.84
C LYS A 72 7.49 -14.63 1.17
N ARG A 73 6.57 -15.31 1.85
CA ARG A 73 6.72 -16.72 2.24
C ARG A 73 6.77 -17.65 1.02
N PHE A 74 5.82 -17.47 0.10
CA PHE A 74 5.73 -18.19 -1.16
C PHE A 74 6.99 -17.98 -2.01
N TRP A 75 7.42 -16.73 -2.14
CA TRP A 75 8.59 -16.34 -2.91
C TRP A 75 9.89 -16.96 -2.36
N ARG A 76 10.10 -16.88 -1.05
CA ARG A 76 11.27 -17.48 -0.38
C ARG A 76 11.35 -18.99 -0.61
N PHE A 77 10.21 -19.69 -0.62
CA PHE A 77 10.18 -21.12 -0.90
C PHE A 77 10.54 -21.40 -2.36
N LEU A 78 9.93 -20.70 -3.32
CA LEU A 78 10.23 -20.89 -4.75
C LEU A 78 11.71 -20.66 -5.08
N LEU A 79 12.38 -19.73 -4.38
CA LEU A 79 13.80 -19.43 -4.60
C LEU A 79 14.78 -20.45 -4.01
N ARG A 80 14.30 -21.50 -3.32
CA ARG A 80 15.19 -22.55 -2.76
C ARG A 80 15.93 -23.28 -3.89
N LYS A 81 17.25 -23.32 -3.79
CA LYS A 81 18.13 -24.04 -4.73
C LYS A 81 17.96 -25.56 -4.70
N SER A 82 17.39 -26.11 -3.62
CA SER A 82 17.15 -27.54 -3.45
C SER A 82 15.94 -28.07 -4.21
N LEU A 83 15.11 -27.20 -4.81
CA LEU A 83 13.96 -27.64 -5.59
C LEU A 83 14.43 -28.27 -6.92
N PRO A 84 13.92 -29.47 -7.29
CA PRO A 84 14.17 -30.07 -8.59
C PRO A 84 13.80 -29.14 -9.75
N LEU A 85 14.60 -29.11 -10.82
CA LEU A 85 14.38 -28.23 -11.97
C LEU A 85 13.17 -28.63 -12.83
N ASP A 86 12.58 -29.78 -12.58
CA ASP A 86 11.39 -30.32 -13.24
C ASP A 86 10.15 -30.33 -12.33
N SER A 87 10.21 -29.66 -11.16
CA SER A 87 9.14 -29.64 -10.16
C SER A 87 7.78 -29.23 -10.72
N LEU A 88 7.76 -28.37 -11.75
CA LEU A 88 6.57 -27.78 -12.36
C LEU A 88 6.37 -28.19 -13.83
N ARG A 89 7.00 -29.29 -14.29
CA ARG A 89 6.94 -29.73 -15.71
C ARG A 89 5.54 -29.91 -16.31
N GLY A 90 4.55 -30.22 -15.47
CA GLY A 90 3.15 -30.42 -15.87
C GLY A 90 2.29 -29.15 -15.84
N MET A 91 2.86 -28.03 -15.39
CA MET A 91 2.14 -26.79 -15.15
C MET A 91 2.25 -25.83 -16.35
N TRP A 92 1.11 -25.40 -16.86
CA TRP A 92 0.97 -24.23 -17.71
C TRP A 92 0.69 -23.00 -16.87
N PHE A 93 1.36 -21.89 -17.13
CA PHE A 93 1.18 -20.68 -16.32
C PHE A 93 1.15 -19.38 -17.10
N GLY A 94 0.49 -18.38 -16.51
CA GLY A 94 0.56 -16.97 -16.91
C GLY A 94 1.01 -16.10 -15.73
N VAL A 95 1.76 -15.02 -16.02
CA VAL A 95 2.17 -14.03 -15.01
C VAL A 95 1.78 -12.63 -15.46
N LEU A 96 1.04 -11.93 -14.61
CA LEU A 96 0.72 -10.51 -14.73
C LEU A 96 1.44 -9.73 -13.62
N GLY A 97 2.27 -8.77 -14.03
CA GLY A 97 2.91 -7.83 -13.15
C GLY A 97 2.18 -6.50 -13.11
N LEU A 98 2.01 -5.95 -11.91
CA LEU A 98 1.61 -4.55 -11.71
C LEU A 98 2.84 -3.75 -11.25
N GLY A 99 3.22 -2.73 -12.01
CA GLY A 99 4.37 -1.89 -11.72
C GLY A 99 4.15 -0.44 -12.13
N ASP A 100 5.18 0.38 -11.87
CA ASP A 100 5.20 1.81 -12.19
C ASP A 100 6.56 2.11 -12.82
N SER A 101 6.55 2.58 -14.07
CA SER A 101 7.77 2.81 -14.88
C SER A 101 8.64 3.96 -14.36
N ARG A 102 8.18 4.76 -13.39
CA ARG A 102 9.03 5.75 -12.69
C ARG A 102 10.10 5.09 -11.82
N TYR A 103 9.88 3.85 -11.40
CA TYR A 103 10.83 3.12 -10.56
C TYR A 103 11.81 2.33 -11.43
N PRO A 104 13.13 2.38 -11.16
CA PRO A 104 14.13 1.66 -11.96
C PRO A 104 13.88 0.15 -12.06
N LYS A 105 13.30 -0.45 -11.02
CA LYS A 105 12.94 -1.87 -10.96
C LYS A 105 11.50 -2.12 -11.42
N PHE A 106 11.13 -1.57 -12.58
CA PHE A 106 9.80 -1.74 -13.18
C PHE A 106 9.41 -3.22 -13.34
N ASN A 107 8.31 -3.63 -12.70
CA ASN A 107 7.77 -4.99 -12.71
C ASN A 107 8.78 -6.10 -12.31
N TYR A 108 9.77 -5.77 -11.50
CA TYR A 108 10.89 -6.66 -11.20
C TYR A 108 10.47 -7.99 -10.57
N VAL A 109 9.47 -7.98 -9.69
CA VAL A 109 8.96 -9.18 -9.02
C VAL A 109 8.33 -10.14 -10.03
N ALA A 110 7.46 -9.64 -10.91
CA ALA A 110 6.80 -10.44 -11.94
C ALA A 110 7.79 -11.04 -12.94
N LYS A 111 8.77 -10.25 -13.39
CA LYS A 111 9.85 -10.71 -14.29
C LYS A 111 10.65 -11.85 -13.66
N ARG A 112 11.00 -11.72 -12.37
CA ARG A 112 11.73 -12.77 -11.63
C ARG A 112 10.88 -14.01 -11.40
N LEU A 113 9.61 -13.82 -11.04
CA LEU A 113 8.66 -14.91 -10.83
C LEU A 113 8.49 -15.74 -12.10
N HIS A 114 8.21 -15.08 -13.23
CA HIS A 114 8.10 -15.72 -14.53
C HIS A 114 9.36 -16.53 -14.88
N LYS A 115 10.55 -15.92 -14.76
CA LYS A 115 11.82 -16.60 -15.01
C LYS A 115 12.01 -17.81 -14.09
N ARG A 116 11.64 -17.70 -12.81
CA ARG A 116 11.80 -18.79 -11.84
C ARG A 116 10.86 -19.97 -12.13
N LEU A 117 9.63 -19.72 -12.56
CA LEU A 117 8.69 -20.78 -12.94
C LEU A 117 9.18 -21.56 -14.17
N LEU A 118 9.74 -20.87 -15.17
CA LEU A 118 10.41 -21.52 -16.32
C LEU A 118 11.59 -22.40 -15.87
N GLN A 119 12.43 -21.90 -14.95
CA GLN A 119 13.58 -22.66 -14.40
C GLN A 119 13.17 -23.92 -13.63
N LEU A 120 11.94 -23.98 -13.12
CA LEU A 120 11.38 -25.15 -12.43
C LEU A 120 10.58 -26.06 -13.38
N GLY A 121 10.65 -25.82 -14.69
CA GLY A 121 10.04 -26.67 -15.73
C GLY A 121 8.63 -26.26 -16.15
N GLY A 122 8.05 -25.22 -15.54
CA GLY A 122 6.75 -24.70 -15.94
C GLY A 122 6.75 -24.16 -17.36
N GLN A 123 5.60 -24.24 -18.03
CA GLN A 123 5.42 -23.80 -19.41
C GLN A 123 4.58 -22.51 -19.44
N ALA A 124 5.18 -21.42 -19.91
CA ALA A 124 4.46 -20.16 -20.03
C ALA A 124 3.44 -20.23 -21.18
N MET A 125 2.17 -19.91 -20.90
CA MET A 125 1.13 -19.80 -21.93
C MET A 125 1.29 -18.55 -22.79
N LEU A 126 1.80 -17.48 -22.18
CA LEU A 126 2.06 -16.18 -22.79
C LEU A 126 3.36 -15.58 -22.20
N PRO A 127 3.97 -14.60 -22.88
CA PRO A 127 4.94 -13.71 -22.25
C PRO A 127 4.37 -13.05 -20.99
N VAL A 128 5.24 -12.69 -20.05
CA VAL A 128 4.83 -11.95 -18.85
C VAL A 128 4.15 -10.62 -19.24
N GLY A 129 2.94 -10.39 -18.73
CA GLY A 129 2.26 -9.10 -18.89
C GLY A 129 2.82 -8.08 -17.90
N LEU A 130 3.32 -6.96 -18.40
CA LEU A 130 3.97 -5.91 -17.59
C LEU A 130 3.10 -4.66 -17.56
N CYS A 131 2.09 -4.64 -16.70
CA CYS A 131 1.19 -3.50 -16.56
C CYS A 131 1.90 -2.29 -15.94
N ASP A 132 1.55 -1.09 -16.39
CA ASP A 132 2.14 0.18 -15.94
C ASP A 132 1.07 1.13 -15.39
N GLU A 133 1.24 1.55 -14.14
CA GLU A 133 0.41 2.56 -13.49
C GLU A 133 0.53 3.95 -14.16
N GLN A 134 1.63 4.21 -14.89
CA GLN A 134 1.82 5.49 -15.60
C GLN A 134 1.09 5.58 -16.94
N HIS A 135 0.55 4.48 -17.46
CA HIS A 135 -0.20 4.53 -18.71
C HIS A 135 -1.55 5.24 -18.49
N ASP A 136 -2.03 5.96 -19.50
CA ASP A 136 -3.33 6.66 -19.45
C ASP A 136 -4.53 5.73 -19.18
N LEU A 137 -4.39 4.44 -19.47
CA LEU A 137 -5.39 3.39 -19.25
C LEU A 137 -5.02 2.49 -18.05
N GLY A 138 -4.02 2.92 -17.27
CA GLY A 138 -3.42 2.17 -16.17
C GLY A 138 -3.03 0.75 -16.57
N TYR A 139 -3.30 -0.20 -15.67
CA TYR A 139 -3.01 -1.62 -15.92
C TYR A 139 -3.83 -2.22 -17.08
N GLY A 140 -4.96 -1.62 -17.45
CA GLY A 140 -5.86 -2.12 -18.49
C GLY A 140 -5.21 -2.20 -19.87
N ALA A 141 -4.27 -1.29 -20.18
CA ALA A 141 -3.55 -1.25 -21.45
C ALA A 141 -2.87 -2.59 -21.80
N VAL A 142 -2.32 -3.26 -20.78
CA VAL A 142 -1.63 -4.55 -20.95
C VAL A 142 -2.53 -5.71 -20.55
N PHE A 143 -3.31 -5.56 -19.48
CA PHE A 143 -4.15 -6.63 -18.97
C PHE A 143 -5.18 -7.12 -20.00
N MET A 144 -5.87 -6.21 -20.68
CA MET A 144 -6.98 -6.58 -21.58
C MET A 144 -6.56 -7.41 -22.79
N PRO A 145 -5.57 -7.00 -23.61
CA PRO A 145 -5.10 -7.86 -24.69
C PRO A 145 -4.51 -9.16 -24.15
N TRP A 146 -3.77 -9.10 -23.04
CA TRP A 146 -3.15 -10.28 -22.44
C TRP A 146 -4.17 -11.33 -21.98
N ILE A 147 -5.24 -10.91 -21.29
CA ILE A 147 -6.25 -11.83 -20.77
C ILE A 147 -7.10 -12.44 -21.89
N ASN A 148 -7.37 -11.69 -22.96
CA ASN A 148 -8.05 -12.20 -24.14
C ASN A 148 -7.23 -13.31 -24.83
N ASP A 149 -5.93 -13.11 -24.99
CA ASP A 149 -5.06 -14.13 -25.58
C ASP A 149 -4.84 -15.31 -24.63
N PHE A 150 -4.86 -15.06 -23.31
CA PHE A 150 -4.78 -16.11 -22.30
C PHE A 150 -5.98 -17.06 -22.41
N TRP A 151 -7.20 -16.50 -22.52
CA TRP A 151 -8.41 -17.30 -22.68
C TRP A 151 -8.41 -18.13 -23.96
N LYS A 152 -8.04 -17.53 -25.11
CA LYS A 152 -7.91 -18.26 -26.37
C LYS A 152 -6.95 -19.45 -26.24
N ARG A 153 -5.77 -19.20 -25.65
CA ARG A 153 -4.76 -20.24 -25.45
C ARG A 153 -5.22 -21.33 -24.47
N LEU A 154 -5.98 -20.95 -23.45
CA LEU A 154 -6.55 -21.90 -22.50
C LEU A 154 -7.59 -22.81 -23.16
N GLU A 155 -8.44 -22.25 -24.02
CA GLU A 155 -9.42 -23.03 -24.79
C GLU A 155 -8.74 -23.98 -25.78
N GLU A 156 -7.62 -23.61 -26.40
CA GLU A 156 -6.83 -24.53 -27.23
C GLU A 156 -6.28 -25.72 -26.44
N LEU A 157 -5.79 -25.48 -25.22
CA LEU A 157 -5.13 -26.50 -24.37
C LEU A 157 -6.11 -27.30 -23.51
N SER A 158 -7.29 -26.74 -23.27
CA SER A 158 -8.34 -27.27 -22.41
C SER A 158 -9.68 -26.75 -22.94
N PRO A 159 -10.24 -27.33 -24.02
CA PRO A 159 -11.50 -26.87 -24.60
C PRO A 159 -12.67 -26.97 -23.62
N ILE A 160 -13.71 -26.18 -23.85
CA ILE A 160 -14.99 -26.32 -23.14
C ILE A 160 -15.56 -27.72 -23.46
N PRO A 161 -16.03 -28.48 -22.45
CA PRO A 161 -16.56 -29.84 -22.68
C PRO A 161 -17.69 -29.85 -23.71
N ASP A 162 -17.75 -30.93 -24.49
CA ASP A 162 -18.78 -31.12 -25.52
C ASP A 162 -20.20 -30.97 -24.92
N GLY A 163 -21.05 -30.21 -25.62
CA GLY A 163 -22.41 -29.91 -25.18
C GLY A 163 -22.53 -28.68 -24.26
N LEU A 164 -21.43 -28.10 -23.79
CA LEU A 164 -21.42 -26.81 -23.09
C LEU A 164 -20.92 -25.70 -24.02
N LYS A 165 -21.48 -24.49 -23.83
CA LYS A 165 -20.98 -23.25 -24.45
C LYS A 165 -20.40 -22.35 -23.38
N LYS A 166 -19.54 -21.41 -23.78
CA LYS A 166 -19.14 -20.30 -22.92
C LYS A 166 -20.39 -19.60 -22.37
N LEU A 167 -20.41 -19.30 -21.08
CA LEU A 167 -21.51 -18.57 -20.47
C LEU A 167 -21.45 -17.10 -20.89
N ASP A 168 -22.62 -16.48 -21.01
CA ASP A 168 -22.73 -15.03 -21.28
C ASP A 168 -22.37 -14.21 -20.03
N GLU A 169 -22.66 -14.75 -18.84
CA GLU A 169 -22.40 -14.10 -17.55
C GLU A 169 -21.83 -15.08 -16.52
N SER A 170 -21.01 -14.55 -15.61
CA SER A 170 -20.41 -15.36 -14.56
C SER A 170 -21.44 -15.69 -13.47
N PRO A 171 -21.56 -16.95 -13.04
CA PRO A 171 -22.39 -17.32 -11.88
C PRO A 171 -21.81 -16.81 -10.55
N ARG A 172 -20.58 -16.26 -10.55
CA ARG A 172 -19.93 -15.69 -9.36
C ARG A 172 -20.17 -14.18 -9.29
N GLU A 173 -21.36 -13.82 -8.80
CA GLU A 173 -21.78 -12.44 -8.67
C GLU A 173 -21.09 -11.70 -7.51
N TYR A 174 -20.95 -12.34 -6.36
CA TYR A 174 -20.36 -11.76 -5.15
C TYR A 174 -19.24 -12.65 -4.61
N ARG A 175 -18.35 -12.09 -3.78
CA ARG A 175 -17.34 -12.83 -3.02
C ARG A 175 -17.97 -13.84 -2.08
N TRP A 176 -19.00 -13.41 -1.34
CA TRP A 176 -19.59 -14.16 -0.23
C TRP A 176 -21.11 -14.02 -0.19
N THR A 177 -21.76 -14.97 0.47
CA THR A 177 -23.16 -14.83 0.89
C THR A 177 -23.20 -13.98 2.16
N VAL A 178 -24.05 -12.96 2.17
CA VAL A 178 -24.20 -12.07 3.33
C VAL A 178 -25.67 -12.00 3.73
N ARG A 179 -25.94 -12.24 5.01
CA ARG A 179 -27.30 -12.29 5.56
C ARG A 179 -27.37 -11.50 6.87
N ARG A 180 -28.57 -11.06 7.25
CA ARG A 180 -28.81 -10.57 8.62
C ARG A 180 -28.68 -11.75 9.58
N ALA A 181 -28.06 -11.54 10.74
CA ALA A 181 -28.01 -12.56 11.77
C ALA A 181 -29.42 -12.80 12.33
N GLU A 182 -29.75 -14.06 12.60
CA GLU A 182 -31.07 -14.46 13.13
C GLU A 182 -31.18 -14.23 14.65
N GLU A 183 -30.04 -14.22 15.35
CA GLU A 183 -29.97 -14.03 16.80
C GLU A 183 -29.33 -12.68 17.14
N PRO A 184 -29.84 -11.96 18.16
CA PRO A 184 -29.19 -10.77 18.67
C PRO A 184 -27.83 -11.16 19.27
N VAL A 185 -26.76 -10.54 18.78
CA VAL A 185 -25.44 -10.68 19.37
C VAL A 185 -25.42 -9.80 20.61
N GLU A 186 -25.01 -10.34 21.76
CA GLU A 186 -24.77 -9.54 22.95
C GLU A 186 -23.87 -8.35 22.60
N GLU A 187 -24.18 -7.16 23.12
CA GLU A 187 -23.32 -5.98 23.02
C GLU A 187 -21.94 -6.31 23.60
N GLN A 188 -21.04 -6.76 22.74
CA GLN A 188 -19.63 -6.84 23.07
C GLN A 188 -19.12 -5.39 23.08
N GLU A 189 -18.30 -5.07 24.08
CA GLU A 189 -17.52 -3.83 24.13
C GLU A 189 -16.94 -3.48 22.74
N GLU A 190 -16.63 -2.21 22.51
CA GLU A 190 -15.99 -1.72 21.30
C GLU A 190 -14.61 -2.39 21.10
N VAL A 191 -14.63 -3.61 20.58
CA VAL A 191 -13.46 -4.45 20.40
C VAL A 191 -12.89 -4.16 19.03
N ASP A 192 -11.58 -3.93 18.97
CA ASP A 192 -10.82 -3.92 17.73
C ASP A 192 -11.06 -5.23 16.97
N MET A 193 -11.68 -5.14 15.79
CA MET A 193 -11.97 -6.32 14.95
C MET A 193 -10.71 -7.14 14.64
N TYR A 194 -9.54 -6.51 14.68
CA TYR A 194 -8.26 -7.13 14.38
C TYR A 194 -7.48 -7.57 15.63
N ALA A 195 -8.13 -7.60 16.80
CA ALA A 195 -7.49 -8.05 18.05
C ALA A 195 -6.90 -9.47 17.94
N ASP A 196 -7.64 -10.39 17.29
CA ASP A 196 -7.24 -11.79 17.09
C ASP A 196 -6.27 -11.98 15.90
N VAL A 197 -6.05 -10.95 15.08
CA VAL A 197 -5.17 -11.04 13.92
C VAL A 197 -3.72 -11.07 14.39
N LYS A 198 -3.05 -12.19 14.08
CA LYS A 198 -1.64 -12.40 14.40
C LYS A 198 -0.76 -11.62 13.43
N VAL A 199 -0.01 -10.66 13.97
CA VAL A 199 0.99 -9.90 13.25
C VAL A 199 2.27 -9.90 14.09
N ASP A 200 3.42 -10.08 13.43
CA ASP A 200 4.72 -10.06 14.11
C ASP A 200 4.98 -8.68 14.75
N ASN A 201 5.61 -8.67 15.92
CA ASN A 201 5.97 -7.46 16.68
C ASN A 201 4.79 -6.52 16.98
N VAL A 202 3.59 -7.07 17.12
CA VAL A 202 2.39 -6.32 17.49
C VAL A 202 2.39 -5.95 18.97
N PHE A 203 1.91 -4.76 19.29
CA PHE A 203 1.83 -4.22 20.63
C PHE A 203 0.66 -3.22 20.71
N VAL A 204 0.23 -2.93 21.94
CA VAL A 204 -0.77 -1.89 22.21
C VAL A 204 -0.10 -0.81 23.04
N SER A 205 -0.29 0.44 22.64
CA SER A 205 0.23 1.60 23.37
C SER A 205 -0.80 2.72 23.35
N GLU A 206 -0.75 3.58 24.35
CA GLU A 206 -1.57 4.79 24.40
C GLU A 206 -0.87 6.00 23.78
N VAL A 207 -1.63 7.01 23.37
CA VAL A 207 -1.08 8.30 22.95
C VAL A 207 -0.62 9.06 24.20
N GLU A 208 0.70 9.25 24.36
CA GLU A 208 1.27 10.08 25.43
C GLU A 208 1.30 11.56 25.03
N GLU A 209 1.55 11.86 23.74
CA GLU A 209 1.60 13.23 23.22
C GLU A 209 1.16 13.27 21.75
N ASN A 210 0.44 14.33 21.36
CA ASN A 210 0.05 14.61 19.98
C ASN A 210 0.25 16.09 19.65
N ARG A 211 1.49 16.49 19.36
CA ARG A 211 1.90 17.89 19.27
C ARG A 211 2.00 18.36 17.83
N ARG A 212 1.34 19.47 17.48
CA ARG A 212 1.55 20.16 16.20
C ARG A 212 2.93 20.82 16.18
N THR A 213 3.72 20.56 15.14
CA THR A 213 5.10 21.07 14.96
C THR A 213 5.18 22.27 14.02
N THR A 214 4.04 22.83 13.63
CA THR A 214 3.91 24.06 12.83
C THR A 214 2.99 25.03 13.56
N PRO A 215 3.07 26.35 13.29
CA PRO A 215 2.07 27.32 13.73
C PRO A 215 0.64 26.94 13.32
N GLU A 216 -0.36 27.46 14.04
CA GLU A 216 -1.78 27.12 13.79
C GLU A 216 -2.27 27.56 12.41
N ASP A 217 -1.81 28.74 11.98
CA ASP A 217 -2.10 29.40 10.71
C ASP A 217 -1.26 28.88 9.54
N HIS A 218 -0.27 28.03 9.79
CA HIS A 218 0.51 27.40 8.73
C HIS A 218 -0.36 26.46 7.89
N PHE A 219 -0.25 26.54 6.56
CA PHE A 219 -1.11 25.82 5.60
C PHE A 219 -1.08 24.29 5.75
N GLN A 220 0.02 23.73 6.28
CA GLN A 220 0.18 22.30 6.52
C GLN A 220 0.29 22.04 8.01
N ASP A 221 -0.58 21.17 8.52
CA ASP A 221 -0.55 20.65 9.89
C ASP A 221 0.39 19.43 9.90
N VAL A 222 1.48 19.52 10.67
CA VAL A 222 2.41 18.41 10.90
C VAL A 222 2.41 18.08 12.38
N ARG A 223 2.31 16.80 12.73
CA ARG A 223 2.18 16.31 14.10
C ARG A 223 3.37 15.42 14.46
N LEU A 224 3.98 15.66 15.63
CA LEU A 224 4.86 14.70 16.28
C LEU A 224 4.04 13.99 17.35
N ILE A 225 3.84 12.68 17.17
CA ILE A 225 3.00 11.86 18.04
C ILE A 225 3.91 10.89 18.79
N THR A 226 3.72 10.79 20.11
CA THR A 226 4.54 9.99 21.01
C THR A 226 3.71 8.86 21.64
N PHE A 227 4.27 7.66 21.61
CA PHE A 227 3.74 6.45 22.23
C PHE A 227 4.78 5.87 23.20
N PRO A 228 4.44 5.62 24.47
CA PRO A 228 5.37 5.03 25.43
C PRO A 228 5.65 3.58 25.03
N ARG A 229 6.92 3.24 24.84
CA ARG A 229 7.33 1.89 24.46
C ARG A 229 8.74 1.58 24.96
N ARG A 230 8.81 0.94 26.12
CA ARG A 230 10.08 0.61 26.79
C ARG A 230 10.66 -0.73 26.35
N ASP A 231 9.84 -1.60 25.76
CA ASP A 231 10.24 -2.82 25.10
C ASP A 231 10.94 -2.48 23.78
N ALA A 232 12.27 -2.44 23.82
CA ALA A 232 13.11 -2.13 22.68
C ALA A 232 13.16 -3.31 21.70
N ASN A 233 12.40 -3.23 20.61
CA ASN A 233 12.47 -4.21 19.52
C ASN A 233 12.58 -3.58 18.11
N TRP A 234 12.79 -2.26 18.03
CA TRP A 234 13.01 -1.56 16.78
C TRP A 234 14.40 -0.92 16.73
N THR A 235 14.88 -0.67 15.52
CA THR A 235 16.14 0.03 15.23
C THR A 235 15.84 1.28 14.40
N ALA A 236 16.71 2.29 14.44
CA ALA A 236 16.55 3.44 13.56
C ALA A 236 16.46 3.01 12.08
N GLY A 237 15.54 3.64 11.36
CA GLY A 237 15.13 3.22 10.02
C GLY A 237 13.94 2.25 9.99
N ASP A 238 13.56 1.61 11.11
CA ASP A 238 12.36 0.79 11.18
C ASP A 238 11.07 1.63 11.02
N VAL A 239 10.00 0.96 10.61
CA VAL A 239 8.68 1.56 10.42
C VAL A 239 7.67 1.00 11.41
N VAL A 240 6.73 1.82 11.84
CA VAL A 240 5.54 1.39 12.59
C VAL A 240 4.32 1.44 11.68
N TYR A 241 3.49 0.41 11.78
CA TYR A 241 2.20 0.37 11.11
C TYR A 241 1.09 0.69 12.10
N VAL A 242 0.15 1.51 11.64
CA VAL A 242 -1.08 1.83 12.36
C VAL A 242 -2.27 1.57 11.43
N ARG A 243 -3.36 1.04 11.99
CA ARG A 243 -4.62 0.89 11.25
C ARG A 243 -5.59 1.98 11.70
N PRO A 244 -6.05 2.86 10.80
CA PRO A 244 -6.98 3.91 11.17
C PRO A 244 -8.42 3.42 11.23
N HIS A 245 -9.29 4.22 11.84
CA HIS A 245 -10.74 4.08 11.74
C HIS A 245 -11.33 5.24 10.94
N ASN A 246 -12.49 5.01 10.31
CA ASN A 246 -13.28 6.12 9.77
C ASN A 246 -13.73 7.05 10.90
N SER A 247 -14.02 8.30 10.55
CA SER A 247 -14.55 9.24 11.53
C SER A 247 -16.02 8.89 11.84
N PRO A 248 -16.51 9.17 13.06
CA PRO A 248 -17.92 9.01 13.38
C PRO A 248 -18.83 9.69 12.35
N GLU A 249 -18.45 10.88 11.87
CA GLU A 249 -19.23 11.63 10.89
C GLU A 249 -19.32 10.94 9.52
N ASP A 250 -18.25 10.27 9.05
CA ASP A 250 -18.29 9.53 7.79
C ASP A 250 -19.10 8.24 7.92
N VAL A 251 -19.09 7.61 9.11
CA VAL A 251 -19.96 6.48 9.43
C VAL A 251 -21.42 6.93 9.46
N ASP A 252 -21.72 8.04 10.13
CA ASP A 252 -23.07 8.61 10.21
C ASP A 252 -23.63 8.89 8.81
N ARG A 253 -22.85 9.56 7.95
CA ARG A 253 -23.26 9.84 6.56
C ARG A 253 -23.58 8.60 5.74
N LEU A 254 -22.92 7.47 5.99
CA LEU A 254 -23.24 6.21 5.31
C LEU A 254 -24.62 5.69 5.73
N PHE A 255 -24.93 5.73 7.02
CA PHE A 255 -26.21 5.24 7.53
C PHE A 255 -27.36 6.22 7.25
N GLU A 256 -27.11 7.52 7.26
CA GLU A 256 -28.04 8.53 6.75
C GLU A 256 -28.40 8.24 5.28
N LEU A 257 -27.41 7.94 4.44
CA LEU A 257 -27.65 7.56 3.05
C LEU A 257 -28.49 6.27 2.95
N PHE A 258 -28.21 5.27 3.78
CA PHE A 258 -29.02 4.04 3.79
C PHE A 258 -30.47 4.29 4.24
N GLU A 259 -30.70 5.22 5.16
CA GLU A 259 -32.03 5.64 5.60
C GLU A 259 -32.77 6.42 4.51
N GLU A 260 -32.10 7.40 3.87
CA GLU A 260 -32.63 8.20 2.75
C GLU A 260 -33.12 7.31 1.59
N HIS A 261 -32.41 6.21 1.32
CA HIS A 261 -32.73 5.23 0.27
C HIS A 261 -33.60 4.06 0.75
N GLY A 262 -34.11 4.09 1.98
CA GLY A 262 -35.06 3.08 2.49
C GLY A 262 -34.50 1.65 2.58
N LEU A 263 -33.17 1.49 2.67
CA LEU A 263 -32.50 0.18 2.67
C LEU A 263 -32.72 -0.62 3.97
N ASN A 264 -33.21 0.04 5.02
CA ASN A 264 -33.42 -0.52 6.36
C ASN A 264 -32.14 -1.19 6.92
N LEU A 265 -30.99 -0.55 6.71
CA LEU A 265 -29.69 -0.98 7.21
C LEU A 265 -29.22 0.04 8.24
N HIS A 266 -29.13 -0.39 9.50
CA HIS A 266 -28.77 0.44 10.64
C HIS A 266 -27.42 0.03 11.22
N LYS A 267 -26.81 0.88 12.06
CA LYS A 267 -25.49 0.59 12.67
C LYS A 267 -25.47 -0.71 13.48
N ASP A 268 -26.58 -1.01 14.14
CA ASP A 268 -26.81 -2.19 14.97
C ASP A 268 -27.28 -3.42 14.15
N THR A 269 -27.53 -3.27 12.84
CA THR A 269 -27.85 -4.41 11.97
C THR A 269 -26.67 -5.36 11.96
N VAL A 270 -26.87 -6.54 12.55
CA VAL A 270 -25.86 -7.60 12.59
C VAL A 270 -25.96 -8.45 11.34
N ILE A 271 -24.81 -8.76 10.75
CA ILE A 271 -24.71 -9.64 9.59
C ILE A 271 -23.81 -10.84 9.84
N THR A 272 -24.04 -11.91 9.09
CA THR A 272 -23.15 -13.06 8.93
C THR A 272 -22.63 -13.13 7.50
N VAL A 273 -21.36 -13.52 7.35
CA VAL A 273 -20.68 -13.66 6.06
C VAL A 273 -20.24 -15.11 5.90
N GLU A 274 -20.71 -15.76 4.83
CA GLU A 274 -20.45 -17.17 4.55
C GLU A 274 -19.83 -17.35 3.17
N ALA A 275 -18.88 -18.29 3.07
CA ALA A 275 -18.28 -18.64 1.80
C ALA A 275 -19.33 -19.29 0.90
N ILE A 276 -19.43 -18.85 -0.35
CA ILE A 276 -20.32 -19.49 -1.33
C ILE A 276 -19.81 -20.91 -1.65
N ASP A 277 -18.49 -21.09 -1.68
CA ASP A 277 -17.82 -22.39 -1.79
C ASP A 277 -16.37 -22.31 -1.25
N SER A 278 -15.61 -23.39 -1.41
CA SER A 278 -14.21 -23.47 -0.98
C SER A 278 -13.22 -22.73 -1.89
N GLU A 279 -13.66 -22.09 -2.98
CA GLU A 279 -12.75 -21.42 -3.93
C GLU A 279 -12.32 -20.03 -3.48
N LEU A 280 -13.15 -19.35 -2.67
CA LEU A 280 -12.85 -18.09 -2.03
C LEU A 280 -13.36 -18.10 -0.57
N PRO A 281 -12.49 -18.45 0.41
CA PRO A 281 -12.89 -18.51 1.82
C PRO A 281 -13.21 -17.11 2.38
N VAL A 282 -13.98 -17.08 3.46
CA VAL A 282 -14.24 -15.84 4.22
C VAL A 282 -13.02 -15.53 5.09
N PRO A 283 -12.50 -14.29 5.08
CA PRO A 283 -11.45 -13.86 5.98
C PRO A 283 -11.84 -14.14 7.44
N PRO A 284 -10.94 -14.67 8.29
CA PRO A 284 -11.27 -15.00 9.69
C PRO A 284 -11.84 -13.83 10.50
N ILE A 285 -11.52 -12.59 10.13
CA ILE A 285 -12.07 -11.39 10.76
C ILE A 285 -13.56 -11.18 10.48
N LEU A 286 -14.08 -11.71 9.38
CA LEU A 286 -15.48 -11.62 8.97
C LEU A 286 -16.28 -12.89 9.31
N SER A 287 -15.66 -13.92 9.90
CA SER A 287 -16.31 -15.21 10.14
C SER A 287 -17.21 -15.21 11.38
N LYS A 288 -17.26 -14.11 12.13
CA LYS A 288 -18.13 -13.92 13.30
C LYS A 288 -19.28 -12.97 12.92
N PRO A 289 -20.46 -13.08 13.55
CA PRO A 289 -21.52 -12.08 13.41
C PRO A 289 -21.02 -10.67 13.78
N LEU A 290 -21.29 -9.67 12.94
CA LEU A 290 -20.75 -8.31 13.09
C LEU A 290 -21.81 -7.25 12.80
N PRO A 291 -21.93 -6.20 13.65
CA PRO A 291 -22.79 -5.06 13.34
C PRO A 291 -22.19 -4.23 12.20
N LEU A 292 -23.05 -3.74 11.30
CA LEU A 292 -22.64 -2.91 10.16
C LEU A 292 -21.89 -1.65 10.60
N GLY A 293 -22.24 -1.06 11.74
CA GLY A 293 -21.53 0.10 12.28
C GLY A 293 -20.06 -0.19 12.57
N ARG A 294 -19.74 -1.39 13.05
CA ARG A 294 -18.35 -1.81 13.31
C ARG A 294 -17.58 -2.06 12.01
N LEU A 295 -18.23 -2.66 11.01
CA LEU A 295 -17.66 -2.80 9.67
C LEU A 295 -17.37 -1.44 9.02
N ALA A 296 -18.33 -0.51 9.08
CA ALA A 296 -18.17 0.84 8.57
C ALA A 296 -17.09 1.62 9.32
N ALA A 297 -16.91 1.42 10.63
CA ALA A 297 -15.88 2.12 11.40
C ALA A 297 -14.46 1.55 11.17
N GLN A 298 -14.30 0.23 11.14
CA GLN A 298 -12.98 -0.42 11.26
C GLN A 298 -12.58 -1.29 10.06
N TYR A 299 -13.52 -1.72 9.22
CA TYR A 299 -13.24 -2.61 8.10
C TYR A 299 -13.31 -1.91 6.74
N TRP A 300 -14.35 -1.13 6.44
CA TRP A 300 -14.56 -0.53 5.13
C TRP A 300 -13.88 0.84 4.98
N ASP A 301 -13.08 1.05 3.94
CA ASP A 301 -12.51 2.37 3.63
C ASP A 301 -13.57 3.22 2.90
N LEU A 302 -14.30 4.04 3.64
CA LEU A 302 -15.38 4.90 3.13
C LEU A 302 -14.85 6.05 2.25
N THR A 303 -13.54 6.31 2.32
CA THR A 303 -12.85 7.36 1.57
C THR A 303 -12.19 6.85 0.30
N ALA A 304 -12.24 5.53 0.06
CA ALA A 304 -11.66 4.92 -1.12
C ALA A 304 -12.35 5.41 -2.40
N ILE A 305 -11.55 5.59 -3.44
CA ILE A 305 -12.05 5.84 -4.80
C ILE A 305 -12.52 4.49 -5.34
N PRO A 306 -13.79 4.37 -5.76
CA PRO A 306 -14.32 3.11 -6.27
C PRO A 306 -13.61 2.71 -7.57
N ARG A 307 -13.35 1.41 -7.71
CA ARG A 307 -12.76 0.82 -8.93
C ARG A 307 -13.88 0.38 -9.88
N ALA A 308 -13.53 0.07 -11.12
CA ALA A 308 -14.47 -0.40 -12.17
C ALA A 308 -15.45 -1.47 -11.68
N ARG A 309 -14.99 -2.39 -10.81
CA ARG A 309 -15.84 -3.41 -10.18
C ARG A 309 -17.03 -2.84 -9.41
N ALA A 310 -16.84 -1.78 -8.62
CA ALA A 310 -17.94 -1.19 -7.85
C ALA A 310 -19.05 -0.66 -8.79
N PHE A 311 -18.67 -0.08 -9.93
CA PHE A 311 -19.61 0.36 -10.96
C PHE A 311 -20.32 -0.82 -11.64
N ALA A 312 -19.61 -1.92 -11.92
CA ALA A 312 -20.20 -3.14 -12.46
C ALA A 312 -21.26 -3.75 -11.52
N VAL A 313 -21.02 -3.68 -10.21
CA VAL A 313 -21.98 -4.14 -9.18
C VAL A 313 -23.20 -3.24 -9.14
N LEU A 314 -23.01 -1.92 -9.11
CA LEU A 314 -24.10 -0.95 -9.11
C LEU A 314 -24.97 -1.07 -10.36
N ALA A 315 -24.36 -1.25 -11.54
CA ALA A 315 -25.08 -1.43 -12.79
C ALA A 315 -26.04 -2.63 -12.77
N ARG A 316 -25.65 -3.70 -12.07
CA ARG A 316 -26.34 -4.99 -12.12
C ARG A 316 -27.75 -4.92 -11.58
N THR A 317 -27.93 -4.27 -10.44
CA THR A 317 -29.24 -4.16 -9.76
C THR A 317 -29.92 -2.81 -10.03
N CYS A 318 -29.28 -1.91 -10.79
CA CYS A 318 -29.83 -0.60 -11.09
C CYS A 318 -31.11 -0.73 -11.97
N PRO A 319 -32.28 -0.27 -11.47
CA PRO A 319 -33.53 -0.34 -12.21
C PRO A 319 -33.64 0.76 -13.28
N ASN A 320 -32.87 1.84 -13.14
CA ASN A 320 -32.85 2.96 -14.07
C ASN A 320 -31.90 2.69 -15.23
N GLU A 321 -32.42 2.75 -16.47
CA GLU A 321 -31.66 2.43 -17.67
C GLU A 321 -30.47 3.37 -17.92
N LEU A 322 -30.65 4.68 -17.70
CA LEU A 322 -29.60 5.68 -17.93
C LEU A 322 -28.45 5.54 -16.92
N GLU A 323 -28.78 5.35 -15.64
CA GLU A 323 -27.76 5.06 -14.62
C GLU A 323 -27.04 3.76 -14.94
N ARG A 324 -27.77 2.70 -15.28
CA ARG A 324 -27.20 1.40 -15.63
C ARG A 324 -26.22 1.51 -16.80
N GLU A 325 -26.59 2.18 -17.89
CA GLU A 325 -25.71 2.39 -19.05
C GLU A 325 -24.41 3.11 -18.66
N LYS A 326 -24.51 4.20 -17.87
CA LYS A 326 -23.32 4.95 -17.44
C LYS A 326 -22.44 4.14 -16.48
N LEU A 327 -23.04 3.36 -15.59
CA LEU A 327 -22.31 2.47 -14.68
C LEU A 327 -21.60 1.34 -15.45
N LEU A 328 -22.22 0.78 -16.49
CA LEU A 328 -21.59 -0.19 -17.39
C LEU A 328 -20.44 0.43 -18.19
N GLU A 329 -20.59 1.67 -18.65
CA GLU A 329 -19.50 2.40 -19.31
C GLU A 329 -18.30 2.54 -18.36
N PHE A 330 -18.49 3.00 -17.13
CA PHE A 330 -17.41 3.09 -16.14
C PHE A 330 -16.78 1.75 -15.77
N ALA A 331 -17.54 0.66 -15.84
CA ALA A 331 -17.05 -0.69 -15.62
C ALA A 331 -16.26 -1.25 -16.82
N SER A 332 -16.48 -0.71 -18.02
CA SER A 332 -15.90 -1.19 -19.27
C SER A 332 -14.44 -0.75 -19.45
N TYR A 333 -13.79 -1.38 -20.43
CA TYR A 333 -12.45 -0.97 -20.85
C TYR A 333 -12.48 0.35 -21.64
N GLU A 334 -13.47 0.50 -22.51
CA GLU A 334 -13.66 1.66 -23.36
C GLU A 334 -13.94 2.92 -22.52
N GLY A 335 -14.61 2.77 -21.36
CA GLY A 335 -14.94 3.86 -20.45
C GLY A 335 -13.90 4.17 -19.37
N GLN A 336 -12.65 3.69 -19.48
CA GLN A 336 -11.62 3.99 -18.47
C GLN A 336 -11.27 5.49 -18.38
N GLU A 337 -11.27 6.21 -19.50
CA GLU A 337 -11.05 7.67 -19.50
C GLU A 337 -12.19 8.40 -18.79
N GLU A 338 -13.42 7.98 -19.06
CA GLU A 338 -14.63 8.49 -18.41
C GLU A 338 -14.63 8.22 -16.91
N LEU A 339 -14.29 6.98 -16.50
CA LEU A 339 -14.10 6.61 -15.09
C LEU A 339 -12.99 7.46 -14.45
N TYR A 340 -11.88 7.68 -15.15
CA TYR A 340 -10.79 8.50 -14.61
C TYR A 340 -11.21 9.95 -14.42
N SER A 341 -11.91 10.53 -15.39
CA SER A 341 -12.44 11.89 -15.34
C SER A 341 -13.50 12.05 -14.24
N TYR A 342 -14.40 11.08 -14.12
CA TYR A 342 -15.42 11.01 -13.09
C TYR A 342 -14.79 10.73 -11.73
N ALA A 343 -14.27 9.54 -11.43
CA ALA A 343 -13.87 9.16 -10.08
C ALA A 343 -12.44 9.56 -9.70
N ASN A 344 -11.44 9.18 -10.52
CA ASN A 344 -10.03 9.25 -10.09
C ASN A 344 -9.49 10.69 -10.00
N ARG A 345 -9.73 11.50 -11.03
CA ARG A 345 -9.22 12.88 -11.15
C ARG A 345 -9.74 13.81 -10.05
N PRO A 346 -11.04 13.86 -9.72
CA PRO A 346 -11.53 14.66 -8.60
C PRO A 346 -11.47 13.92 -7.26
N ARG A 347 -10.99 12.66 -7.24
CA ARG A 347 -10.91 11.79 -6.05
C ARG A 347 -12.30 11.57 -5.44
N ARG A 348 -13.29 11.24 -6.28
CA ARG A 348 -14.66 10.96 -5.84
C ARG A 348 -14.69 9.70 -4.97
N THR A 349 -15.29 9.78 -3.79
CA THR A 349 -15.40 8.66 -2.86
C THR A 349 -16.61 7.79 -3.22
N ILE A 350 -16.64 6.56 -2.72
CA ILE A 350 -17.79 5.68 -2.96
C ILE A 350 -19.11 6.25 -2.41
N LEU A 351 -19.10 6.98 -1.28
CA LEU A 351 -20.30 7.62 -0.74
C LEU A 351 -20.87 8.68 -1.68
N GLU A 352 -20.01 9.43 -2.36
CA GLU A 352 -20.44 10.40 -3.38
C GLU A 352 -20.98 9.69 -4.63
N VAL A 353 -20.39 8.56 -5.03
CA VAL A 353 -20.92 7.76 -6.14
C VAL A 353 -22.32 7.24 -5.83
N LEU A 354 -22.57 6.75 -4.61
CA LEU A 354 -23.90 6.29 -4.22
C LEU A 354 -24.95 7.42 -4.25
N ARG A 355 -24.55 8.66 -3.95
CA ARG A 355 -25.40 9.85 -4.09
C ARG A 355 -25.62 10.26 -5.54
N ASP A 356 -24.60 10.13 -6.39
CA ASP A 356 -24.69 10.46 -7.83
C ASP A 356 -25.53 9.43 -8.61
N PHE A 357 -25.68 8.21 -8.08
CA PHE A 357 -26.45 7.09 -8.66
C PHE A 357 -27.56 6.60 -7.69
N PRO A 358 -28.57 7.44 -7.41
CA PRO A 358 -29.58 7.14 -6.39
C PRO A 358 -30.38 5.87 -6.71
N HIS A 359 -30.72 5.59 -7.97
CA HIS A 359 -31.51 4.40 -8.30
C HIS A 359 -30.70 3.10 -8.16
N ALA A 360 -29.40 3.14 -8.46
CA ALA A 360 -28.50 2.04 -8.14
C ALA A 360 -28.37 1.85 -6.61
N CYS A 361 -28.34 2.96 -5.85
CA CYS A 361 -28.28 2.94 -4.40
C CYS A 361 -29.54 2.31 -3.77
N ASP A 362 -30.74 2.63 -4.27
CA ASP A 362 -32.03 2.07 -3.83
C ASP A 362 -32.07 0.53 -3.86
N SER A 363 -31.24 -0.08 -4.73
CA SER A 363 -31.23 -1.52 -5.01
C SER A 363 -29.99 -2.23 -4.44
N LEU A 364 -29.32 -1.61 -3.47
CA LEU A 364 -28.15 -2.19 -2.81
C LEU A 364 -28.52 -3.39 -1.93
N THR A 365 -27.75 -4.46 -2.08
CA THR A 365 -27.83 -5.66 -1.25
C THR A 365 -26.69 -5.70 -0.23
N LEU A 366 -26.84 -6.48 0.85
CA LEU A 366 -25.77 -6.69 1.83
C LEU A 366 -24.49 -7.24 1.20
N ALA A 367 -24.61 -8.16 0.24
CA ALA A 367 -23.47 -8.74 -0.46
C ALA A 367 -22.77 -7.71 -1.36
N ALA A 368 -23.53 -6.81 -2.00
CA ALA A 368 -22.95 -5.73 -2.81
C ALA A 368 -22.02 -4.84 -1.98
N LEU A 369 -22.33 -4.55 -0.71
CA LEU A 369 -21.49 -3.70 0.15
C LEU A 369 -20.02 -4.22 0.23
N PHE A 370 -19.82 -5.53 0.22
CA PHE A 370 -18.47 -6.14 0.25
C PHE A 370 -17.73 -6.07 -1.09
N GLU A 371 -18.40 -5.71 -2.17
CA GLU A 371 -17.79 -5.41 -3.46
C GLU A 371 -17.50 -3.92 -3.63
N LEU A 372 -18.37 -3.06 -3.08
CA LEU A 372 -18.23 -1.61 -3.13
C LEU A 372 -17.11 -1.11 -2.22
N PHE A 373 -17.08 -1.58 -0.97
CA PHE A 373 -16.15 -1.09 0.03
C PHE A 373 -14.93 -2.01 0.17
N GLN A 374 -13.74 -1.39 0.12
CA GLN A 374 -12.48 -2.11 0.31
C GLN A 374 -12.09 -2.16 1.79
N PRO A 375 -11.30 -3.17 2.21
CA PRO A 375 -10.73 -3.19 3.55
C PRO A 375 -9.81 -1.98 3.82
N ILE A 376 -9.91 -1.37 5.01
CA ILE A 376 -9.00 -0.34 5.48
C ILE A 376 -7.60 -0.94 5.60
N LYS A 377 -6.68 -0.38 4.81
CA LYS A 377 -5.27 -0.78 4.85
C LYS A 377 -4.55 -0.11 6.02
N PRO A 378 -3.63 -0.79 6.71
CA PRO A 378 -2.75 -0.12 7.65
C PRO A 378 -1.76 0.77 6.90
N ARG A 379 -1.34 1.86 7.54
CA ARG A 379 -0.39 2.83 7.00
C ARG A 379 0.92 2.78 7.80
N ALA A 380 2.04 2.78 7.07
CA ALA A 380 3.37 2.76 7.64
C ALA A 380 3.88 4.19 7.87
N PHE A 381 4.61 4.38 8.97
CA PHE A 381 5.31 5.61 9.29
C PHE A 381 6.74 5.26 9.70
N SER A 382 7.73 5.95 9.14
CA SER A 382 9.11 5.84 9.61
C SER A 382 9.19 6.28 11.07
N ILE A 383 9.78 5.44 11.90
CA ILE A 383 9.89 5.73 13.34
C ILE A 383 10.88 6.89 13.52
N ALA A 384 10.46 7.90 14.26
CA ALA A 384 11.18 9.14 14.46
C ALA A 384 11.99 9.20 15.75
N SER A 385 12.21 8.06 16.42
CA SER A 385 12.95 7.98 17.67
C SER A 385 13.75 6.70 17.82
N ALA A 386 14.82 6.79 18.60
CA ALA A 386 15.61 5.62 19.02
C ALA A 386 14.83 4.74 20.00
N ALA A 387 15.01 3.41 19.91
CA ALA A 387 14.44 2.46 20.87
C ALA A 387 14.88 2.73 22.32
N ALA A 388 16.13 3.15 22.52
CA ALA A 388 16.69 3.47 23.82
C ALA A 388 15.99 4.66 24.52
N SER A 389 15.23 5.48 23.79
CA SER A 389 14.43 6.57 24.38
C SER A 389 13.23 6.06 25.20
N GLY A 390 12.83 4.80 25.03
CA GLY A 390 11.62 4.24 25.62
C GLY A 390 10.32 4.85 25.08
N LYS A 391 10.40 5.61 23.98
CA LYS A 391 9.30 6.35 23.37
C LYS A 391 9.33 6.14 21.86
N LEU A 392 8.29 5.54 21.30
CA LEU A 392 8.11 5.44 19.86
C LEU A 392 7.45 6.72 19.36
N ARG A 393 8.09 7.41 18.41
CA ARG A 393 7.58 8.66 17.84
C ARG A 393 7.34 8.52 16.35
N ILE A 394 6.33 9.23 15.84
CA ILE A 394 6.08 9.37 14.40
C ILE A 394 5.89 10.85 14.06
N LEU A 395 6.36 11.26 12.87
CA LEU A 395 6.20 12.60 12.34
C LEU A 395 5.24 12.55 11.13
N VAL A 396 4.07 13.16 11.29
CA VAL A 396 2.93 12.95 10.39
C VAL A 396 2.50 14.27 9.77
N ALA A 397 2.62 14.39 8.44
CA ALA A 397 1.97 15.48 7.71
C ALA A 397 0.50 15.14 7.50
N VAL A 398 -0.40 15.98 8.00
CA VAL A 398 -1.84 15.81 7.84
C VAL A 398 -2.23 16.12 6.39
N ILE A 399 -2.82 15.12 5.73
CA ILE A 399 -3.28 15.25 4.35
C ILE A 399 -4.68 15.87 4.35
N GLU A 400 -4.75 17.10 3.87
CA GLU A 400 -5.99 17.80 3.55
C GLU A 400 -5.77 18.65 2.28
N TYR A 401 -6.59 18.44 1.26
CA TYR A 401 -6.47 19.18 -0.01
C TYR A 401 -7.85 19.37 -0.64
N ARG A 402 -7.99 20.43 -1.44
CA ARG A 402 -9.20 20.67 -2.23
C ARG A 402 -9.02 20.10 -3.62
N THR A 403 -10.07 19.47 -4.15
CA THR A 403 -10.12 19.04 -5.55
C THR A 403 -11.02 20.01 -6.33
N LYS A 404 -11.41 19.64 -7.55
CA LYS A 404 -12.48 20.36 -8.28
C LYS A 404 -13.82 20.30 -7.54
N LEU A 405 -13.97 19.36 -6.60
CA LEU A 405 -15.16 19.23 -5.76
C LEU A 405 -15.08 20.19 -4.57
N LYS A 406 -16.26 20.61 -4.09
CA LYS A 406 -16.38 21.63 -3.03
C LYS A 406 -15.87 21.11 -1.69
N GLU A 407 -16.07 19.83 -1.40
CA GLU A 407 -15.63 19.21 -0.14
C GLU A 407 -14.12 18.94 -0.14
N PRO A 408 -13.41 19.30 0.94
CA PRO A 408 -12.00 18.99 1.06
C PRO A 408 -11.77 17.48 1.21
N ARG A 409 -10.76 16.95 0.52
CA ARG A 409 -10.30 15.57 0.65
C ARG A 409 -9.35 15.46 1.83
N ARG A 410 -9.61 14.48 2.68
CA ARG A 410 -8.87 14.20 3.90
C ARG A 410 -8.28 12.81 3.83
N GLY A 411 -6.98 12.68 4.13
CA GLY A 411 -6.36 11.36 4.27
C GLY A 411 -6.91 10.67 5.52
N LEU A 412 -7.48 9.46 5.36
CA LEU A 412 -8.07 8.68 6.44
C LEU A 412 -7.14 8.56 7.65
N CYS A 413 -5.93 8.02 7.43
CA CYS A 413 -5.01 7.75 8.53
C CYS A 413 -4.48 9.02 9.20
N SER A 414 -4.05 10.01 8.43
CA SER A 414 -3.44 11.22 8.99
C SER A 414 -4.44 12.07 9.77
N ASN A 415 -5.70 12.13 9.32
CA ASN A 415 -6.75 12.85 10.04
C ASN A 415 -7.28 12.06 11.24
N TRP A 416 -7.29 10.73 11.16
CA TRP A 416 -7.55 9.89 12.33
C TRP A 416 -6.48 10.13 13.42
N LEU A 417 -5.19 10.07 13.06
CA LEU A 417 -4.08 10.36 13.98
C LEU A 417 -4.15 11.78 14.57
N LYS A 418 -4.52 12.79 13.76
CA LYS A 418 -4.71 14.17 14.21
C LYS A 418 -5.76 14.31 15.31
N ARG A 419 -6.83 13.50 15.27
CA ARG A 419 -7.95 13.56 16.22
C ARG A 419 -7.73 12.75 17.49
N LEU A 420 -6.67 11.94 17.57
CA LEU A 420 -6.44 11.10 18.74
C LEU A 420 -6.19 11.95 19.99
N GLU A 421 -6.96 11.65 21.03
CA GLU A 421 -6.82 12.22 22.36
C GLU A 421 -5.75 11.46 23.16
N LEU A 422 -5.19 12.13 24.17
CA LEU A 422 -4.23 11.50 25.07
C LEU A 422 -4.88 10.33 25.81
N GLY A 423 -4.12 9.24 25.99
CA GLY A 423 -4.64 8.00 26.58
C GLY A 423 -5.38 7.08 25.61
N THR A 424 -5.67 7.52 24.37
CA THR A 424 -6.28 6.64 23.36
C THR A 424 -5.34 5.46 23.07
N LYS A 425 -5.85 4.23 23.20
CA LYS A 425 -5.07 3.00 22.95
C LYS A 425 -5.11 2.61 21.48
N LEU A 426 -3.94 2.30 20.92
CA LEU A 426 -3.77 1.88 19.54
C LEU A 426 -3.06 0.54 19.48
N ARG A 427 -3.58 -0.35 18.65
CA ARG A 427 -2.87 -1.55 18.19
C ARG A 427 -1.93 -1.19 17.05
N MET A 428 -0.65 -1.46 17.23
CA MET A 428 0.43 -1.12 16.28
C MET A 428 1.39 -2.29 16.14
N TRP A 429 2.18 -2.31 15.07
CA TRP A 429 3.27 -3.28 14.94
C TRP A 429 4.45 -2.67 14.20
N THR A 430 5.65 -3.13 14.53
CA THR A 430 6.88 -2.67 13.88
C THR A 430 7.35 -3.65 12.82
N ARG A 431 7.96 -3.11 11.77
CA ARG A 431 8.66 -3.88 10.74
C ARG A 431 10.00 -3.26 10.46
N LYS A 432 10.93 -4.11 10.01
CA LYS A 432 12.20 -3.62 9.48
C LYS A 432 11.95 -2.71 8.30
N GLY A 433 12.54 -1.52 8.36
CA GLY A 433 12.51 -0.58 7.25
C GLY A 433 13.52 -0.98 6.18
N THR A 434 13.68 -0.10 5.20
CA THR A 434 14.55 -0.37 4.05
C THR A 434 16.01 0.02 4.29
N PHE A 435 16.26 0.92 5.25
CA PHE A 435 17.60 1.38 5.56
C PHE A 435 18.44 0.32 6.27
N GLN A 436 19.63 0.08 5.72
CA GLN A 436 20.69 -0.68 6.35
C GLN A 436 21.75 0.28 6.90
N LEU A 437 21.74 0.49 8.21
CA LEU A 437 22.71 1.36 8.88
C LEU A 437 24.06 0.64 9.06
N PRO A 438 25.21 1.36 8.96
CA PRO A 438 26.52 0.78 9.22
C PRO A 438 26.64 0.21 10.64
N LYS A 439 27.18 -1.01 10.75
CA LYS A 439 27.51 -1.62 12.06
C LYS A 439 28.69 -0.93 12.73
N ASP A 440 29.65 -0.46 11.94
CA ASP A 440 30.78 0.31 12.44
C ASP A 440 30.36 1.76 12.69
N VAL A 441 30.30 2.12 13.97
CA VAL A 441 29.90 3.45 14.45
C VAL A 441 30.89 4.57 14.07
N THR A 442 32.06 4.24 13.54
CA THR A 442 33.03 5.22 13.01
C THR A 442 32.77 5.57 11.54
N THR A 443 31.91 4.81 10.86
CA THR A 443 31.51 5.05 9.47
C THR A 443 30.77 6.38 9.36
N PRO A 444 31.17 7.29 8.44
CA PRO A 444 30.43 8.51 8.19
C PRO A 444 29.04 8.24 7.63
N ILE A 445 28.06 9.02 8.07
CA ILE A 445 26.69 8.96 7.56
C ILE A 445 26.25 10.35 7.09
N VAL A 446 25.82 10.42 5.83
CA VAL A 446 25.21 11.60 5.22
C VAL A 446 23.71 11.34 5.07
N LEU A 447 22.90 12.18 5.69
CA LEU A 447 21.45 12.08 5.76
C LEU A 447 20.84 13.22 4.94
N VAL A 448 19.82 12.94 4.13
CA VAL A 448 19.11 13.95 3.34
C VAL A 448 17.62 13.75 3.50
N GLY A 449 16.96 14.60 4.29
CA GLY A 449 15.57 14.40 4.71
C GLY A 449 14.77 15.69 4.78
N PRO A 450 14.29 16.24 3.65
CA PRO A 450 13.43 17.41 3.66
C PRO A 450 12.03 17.11 4.21
N GLY A 451 11.47 18.05 4.98
CA GLY A 451 10.13 17.96 5.57
C GLY A 451 9.98 16.75 6.50
N THR A 452 8.94 15.94 6.28
CA THR A 452 8.71 14.69 7.03
C THR A 452 9.72 13.59 6.72
N GLY A 453 10.55 13.75 5.67
CA GLY A 453 11.73 12.90 5.43
C GLY A 453 12.75 12.93 6.58
N LEU A 454 12.61 13.88 7.51
CA LEU A 454 13.39 13.92 8.75
C LEU A 454 13.10 12.74 9.68
N ALA A 455 11.91 12.11 9.62
CA ALA A 455 11.48 11.09 10.58
C ALA A 455 12.53 9.99 10.83
N PRO A 456 12.93 9.16 9.85
CA PRO A 456 13.90 8.09 10.10
C PRO A 456 15.26 8.64 10.59
N PHE A 457 15.64 9.84 10.14
CA PHE A 457 16.92 10.45 10.50
C PHE A 457 16.95 11.02 11.91
N ARG A 458 15.80 11.48 12.43
CA ARG A 458 15.68 11.82 13.84
C ARG A 458 15.96 10.60 14.72
N ALA A 459 15.52 9.41 14.33
CA ALA A 459 15.85 8.17 15.04
C ALA A 459 17.35 7.85 14.98
N VAL A 460 17.98 7.97 13.80
CA VAL A 460 19.44 7.76 13.63
C VAL A 460 20.24 8.73 14.50
N LEU A 461 19.82 9.99 14.52
CA LEU A 461 20.45 11.05 15.31
C LEU A 461 20.33 10.79 16.81
N GLU A 462 19.15 10.40 17.29
CA GLU A 462 18.90 10.05 18.70
C GLU A 462 19.69 8.80 19.10
N GLU A 463 19.80 7.78 18.24
CA GLU A 463 20.66 6.62 18.50
C GLU A 463 22.13 7.00 18.62
N ARG A 464 22.63 7.89 17.75
CA ARG A 464 24.01 8.38 17.78
C ARG A 464 24.29 9.24 19.01
N GLU A 465 23.35 10.09 19.43
CA GLU A 465 23.47 10.91 20.64
C GLU A 465 23.57 10.05 21.91
N LEU A 466 22.92 8.88 21.93
CA LEU A 466 22.92 7.94 23.05
C LEU A 466 24.12 6.97 23.07
N LEU A 467 24.90 6.88 21.98
CA LEU A 467 26.06 5.99 21.87
C LEU A 467 27.37 6.74 22.12
N VAL A 468 28.00 6.49 23.27
CA VAL A 468 29.22 7.17 23.71
C VAL A 468 30.40 6.99 22.73
N ASP A 469 30.53 5.82 22.10
CA ASP A 469 31.64 5.49 21.20
C ASP A 469 31.39 5.86 19.72
N ALA A 470 30.24 6.45 19.39
CA ALA A 470 29.84 6.74 18.02
C ALA A 470 30.53 7.99 17.45
N THR A 471 31.82 7.86 17.11
CA THR A 471 32.69 8.97 16.65
C THR A 471 32.65 9.24 15.14
N GLY A 472 31.89 8.47 14.36
CA GLY A 472 31.74 8.67 12.92
C GLY A 472 31.05 10.00 12.60
N PRO A 473 31.52 10.78 11.60
CA PRO A 473 30.88 12.02 11.20
C PRO A 473 29.41 11.83 10.82
N LEU A 474 28.56 12.72 11.30
CA LEU A 474 27.13 12.71 11.04
C LEU A 474 26.73 14.05 10.38
N VAL A 475 26.24 13.98 9.15
CA VAL A 475 25.86 15.15 8.36
C VAL A 475 24.39 15.05 8.00
N LEU A 476 23.61 16.11 8.23
CA LEU A 476 22.21 16.21 7.80
C LEU A 476 22.01 17.38 6.85
N PHE A 477 21.49 17.10 5.66
CA PHE A 477 20.87 18.08 4.77
C PHE A 477 19.36 18.06 5.01
N PHE A 478 18.88 19.06 5.75
CA PHE A 478 17.46 19.27 6.01
C PHE A 478 16.91 20.36 5.09
N GLY A 479 15.63 20.27 4.75
CA GLY A 479 14.97 21.32 3.98
C GLY A 479 13.50 21.48 4.35
N CYS A 480 13.05 22.73 4.43
CA CYS A 480 11.65 23.08 4.65
C CYS A 480 11.30 24.38 3.89
N ARG A 481 10.11 24.94 4.09
CA ARG A 481 9.72 26.20 3.44
C ARG A 481 10.37 27.39 4.12
N ASN A 482 10.20 27.50 5.43
CA ASN A 482 10.59 28.66 6.21
C ASN A 482 11.21 28.25 7.54
N ALA A 483 12.33 28.87 7.90
CA ALA A 483 13.06 28.54 9.14
C ALA A 483 12.20 28.65 10.40
N HIS A 484 11.26 29.60 10.43
CA HIS A 484 10.45 29.89 11.61
C HIS A 484 9.05 29.24 11.61
N LEU A 485 8.67 28.52 10.54
CA LEU A 485 7.31 27.98 10.42
C LEU A 485 7.26 26.44 10.37
N ASP A 486 8.15 25.81 9.60
CA ASP A 486 8.09 24.36 9.35
C ASP A 486 9.44 23.65 9.55
N PHE A 487 10.32 24.23 10.38
CA PHE A 487 11.54 23.59 10.82
C PHE A 487 11.25 22.58 11.95
N HIS A 488 10.82 21.38 11.55
CA HIS A 488 10.46 20.32 12.48
C HIS A 488 11.66 19.87 13.34
N CYS A 489 11.40 19.67 14.64
CA CYS A 489 12.41 19.21 15.61
C CYS A 489 13.66 20.11 15.68
N GLU A 490 13.54 21.41 15.40
CA GLU A 490 14.65 22.38 15.40
C GLU A 490 15.48 22.31 16.69
N GLU A 491 14.84 22.28 17.85
CA GLU A 491 15.54 22.28 19.14
C GLU A 491 16.50 21.07 19.29
N ASP A 492 16.06 19.88 18.86
CA ASP A 492 16.88 18.67 18.87
C ASP A 492 18.08 18.81 17.93
N LEU A 493 17.83 19.26 16.70
CA LEU A 493 18.87 19.38 15.67
C LEU A 493 19.91 20.45 16.05
N ARG A 494 19.47 21.60 16.56
CA ARG A 494 20.35 22.69 17.01
C ARG A 494 21.15 22.31 18.25
N ARG A 495 20.57 21.50 19.16
CA ARG A 495 21.30 20.96 20.31
C ARG A 495 22.46 20.08 19.86
N MET A 496 22.21 19.15 18.95
CA MET A 496 23.24 18.23 18.42
C MET A 496 24.30 18.95 17.56
N GLU A 497 23.90 20.00 16.85
CA GLU A 497 24.85 20.87 16.14
C GLU A 497 25.80 21.58 17.12
N ARG A 498 25.26 22.16 18.21
CA ARG A 498 26.06 22.84 19.24
C ARG A 498 26.99 21.90 20.01
N SER A 499 26.60 20.63 20.20
CA SER A 499 27.47 19.64 20.86
C SER A 499 28.59 19.13 19.95
N GLY A 500 28.57 19.46 18.65
CA GLY A 500 29.51 18.97 17.66
C GLY A 500 29.20 17.56 17.14
N LEU A 501 28.09 16.95 17.57
CA LEU A 501 27.65 15.63 17.09
C LEU A 501 27.18 15.69 15.63
N LEU A 502 26.52 16.79 15.25
CA LEU A 502 25.87 16.94 13.94
C LEU A 502 26.45 18.10 13.14
N THR A 503 26.82 17.85 11.88
CA THR A 503 26.99 18.92 10.88
C THR A 503 25.66 19.13 10.15
N LEU A 504 25.03 20.28 10.35
CA LEU A 504 23.68 20.55 9.85
C LEU A 504 23.70 21.56 8.69
N PHE A 505 23.07 21.21 7.58
CA PHE A 505 22.83 22.09 6.43
C PHE A 505 21.33 22.25 6.21
N CYS A 506 20.81 23.46 6.37
CA CYS A 506 19.38 23.76 6.19
C CYS A 506 19.10 24.52 4.91
N ALA A 507 18.18 24.00 4.10
CA ALA A 507 17.65 24.65 2.91
C ALA A 507 16.23 25.19 3.16
N PHE A 508 16.08 26.51 3.23
CA PHE A 508 14.78 27.17 3.38
C PHE A 508 14.32 27.67 2.01
N SER A 509 13.27 27.06 1.47
CA SER A 509 12.86 27.30 0.07
C SER A 509 12.06 28.59 -0.14
N ARG A 510 11.66 29.29 0.92
CA ARG A 510 10.78 30.48 0.88
C ARG A 510 11.21 31.64 1.78
N ASP A 511 12.40 31.59 2.38
CA ASP A 511 12.93 32.70 3.20
C ASP A 511 13.58 33.81 2.34
N GLN A 512 13.74 33.56 1.05
CA GLN A 512 14.31 34.47 0.07
C GLN A 512 13.63 34.29 -1.31
N GLU A 513 13.92 35.20 -2.25
CA GLU A 513 13.31 35.20 -3.60
C GLU A 513 13.70 33.93 -4.39
N ASP A 514 14.98 33.59 -4.41
CA ASP A 514 15.48 32.38 -5.06
C ASP A 514 15.26 31.14 -4.19
N LYS A 515 14.59 30.12 -4.74
CA LYS A 515 14.31 28.89 -4.00
C LYS A 515 15.61 28.12 -3.70
N VAL A 516 15.91 27.91 -2.43
CA VAL A 516 17.02 27.06 -1.99
C VAL A 516 16.48 25.70 -1.55
N TYR A 517 17.01 24.65 -2.16
CA TYR A 517 16.67 23.26 -1.85
C TYR A 517 17.93 22.47 -1.43
N VAL A 518 17.73 21.27 -0.87
CA VAL A 518 18.82 20.42 -0.38
C VAL A 518 19.86 20.10 -1.46
N GLN A 519 19.43 19.89 -2.72
CA GLN A 519 20.33 19.63 -3.83
C GLN A 519 21.26 20.82 -4.17
N HIS A 520 20.87 22.05 -3.83
CA HIS A 520 21.75 23.22 -3.98
C HIS A 520 22.85 23.21 -2.92
N LEU A 521 22.53 22.78 -1.69
CA LEU A 521 23.52 22.68 -0.62
C LEU A 521 24.47 21.50 -0.84
N ILE A 522 23.97 20.38 -1.34
CA ILE A 522 24.78 19.20 -1.71
C ILE A 522 25.87 19.60 -2.72
N ARG A 523 25.50 20.32 -3.79
CA ARG A 523 26.47 20.83 -4.79
C ARG A 523 27.56 21.71 -4.16
N LYS A 524 27.18 22.57 -3.21
CA LYS A 524 28.13 23.46 -2.50
C LYS A 524 29.08 22.72 -1.56
N GLN A 525 28.70 21.53 -1.09
CA GLN A 525 29.47 20.75 -0.10
C GLN A 525 30.25 19.59 -0.73
N GLY A 526 30.61 19.69 -2.01
CA GLY A 526 31.29 18.63 -2.75
C GLY A 526 32.57 18.11 -2.09
N ASP A 527 33.44 19.01 -1.58
CA ASP A 527 34.69 18.61 -0.93
C ASP A 527 34.45 17.80 0.35
N LEU A 528 33.47 18.21 1.17
CA LEU A 528 33.05 17.46 2.35
C LEU A 528 32.51 16.09 1.95
N LEU A 529 31.63 16.05 0.95
CA LEU A 529 31.00 14.81 0.49
C LEU A 529 32.01 13.82 -0.09
N LYS A 530 33.01 14.28 -0.86
CA LYS A 530 34.12 13.45 -1.35
C LYS A 530 34.89 12.82 -0.19
N LYS A 531 35.28 13.63 0.80
CA LYS A 531 35.98 13.14 1.99
C LYS A 531 35.18 12.07 2.75
N LEU A 532 33.87 12.26 2.91
CA LEU A 532 33.04 11.32 3.68
C LEU A 532 32.69 10.07 2.88
N LEU A 533 32.29 10.20 1.63
CA LEU A 533 31.70 9.11 0.83
C LEU A 533 32.71 8.35 -0.02
N VAL A 534 33.75 9.04 -0.52
CA VAL A 534 34.80 8.45 -1.36
C VAL A 534 35.96 7.98 -0.49
N GLU A 535 36.60 8.89 0.25
CA GLU A 535 37.82 8.58 1.00
C GLU A 535 37.56 7.69 2.23
N ARG A 536 36.42 7.89 2.90
CA ARG A 536 36.05 7.19 4.14
C ARG A 536 34.96 6.13 3.97
N SER A 537 34.57 5.84 2.72
CA SER A 537 33.54 4.83 2.41
C SER A 537 32.22 5.02 3.17
N GLY A 538 31.82 6.26 3.42
CA GLY A 538 30.58 6.59 4.12
C GLY A 538 29.32 6.17 3.36
N VAL A 539 28.19 6.29 4.07
CA VAL A 539 26.85 5.96 3.57
C VAL A 539 26.03 7.22 3.37
N PHE A 540 25.24 7.25 2.30
CA PHE A 540 24.32 8.32 1.93
C PHE A 540 22.88 7.80 1.98
N LEU A 541 22.06 8.40 2.82
CA LEU A 541 20.67 8.00 3.05
C LEU A 541 19.73 9.14 2.69
N LEU A 542 18.74 8.85 1.85
CA LEU A 542 17.75 9.80 1.36
C LEU A 542 16.33 9.41 1.80
N SER A 543 15.58 10.34 2.38
CA SER A 543 14.19 10.11 2.75
C SER A 543 13.26 11.28 2.44
N GLY A 544 12.01 11.00 2.05
CA GLY A 544 10.98 12.02 1.84
C GLY A 544 10.10 11.77 0.60
N SER A 545 9.71 12.84 -0.09
CA SER A 545 8.78 12.75 -1.21
C SER A 545 9.39 12.03 -2.43
N SER A 546 8.70 11.03 -2.96
CA SER A 546 9.14 10.26 -4.16
C SER A 546 8.85 10.96 -5.50
N LYS A 547 8.60 12.28 -5.50
CA LYS A 547 8.39 13.07 -6.72
C LYS A 547 9.74 13.40 -7.36
N ASN A 548 10.00 14.66 -7.67
CA ASN A 548 11.22 15.08 -8.36
C ASN A 548 12.45 15.18 -7.43
N MET A 549 12.26 15.04 -6.11
CA MET A 549 13.32 15.25 -5.12
C MET A 549 14.45 14.21 -5.22
N PRO A 550 14.18 12.90 -5.34
CA PRO A 550 15.25 11.90 -5.35
C PRO A 550 16.16 11.98 -6.57
N GLU A 551 15.57 12.18 -7.75
CA GLU A 551 16.32 12.39 -8.99
C GLU A 551 17.23 13.62 -8.89
N ALA A 552 16.69 14.76 -8.44
CA ALA A 552 17.46 16.00 -8.27
C ALA A 552 18.59 15.88 -7.24
N VAL A 553 18.39 15.10 -6.17
CA VAL A 553 19.43 14.83 -5.16
C VAL A 553 20.50 13.89 -5.72
N CYS A 554 20.11 12.86 -6.46
CA CYS A 554 21.03 11.92 -7.09
C CYS A 554 21.94 12.64 -8.11
N GLU A 555 21.36 13.49 -8.97
CA GLU A 555 22.10 14.31 -9.93
C GLU A 555 23.08 15.24 -9.22
N ALA A 556 22.60 15.99 -8.22
CA ALA A 556 23.44 16.90 -7.44
C ALA A 556 24.58 16.19 -6.70
N LEU A 557 24.37 14.97 -6.22
CA LEU A 557 25.43 14.18 -5.62
C LEU A 557 26.48 13.77 -6.66
N GLY A 558 26.07 13.34 -7.85
CA GLY A 558 26.98 13.02 -8.96
C GLY A 558 27.85 14.21 -9.34
N GLU A 559 27.25 15.39 -9.48
CA GLU A 559 27.97 16.65 -9.72
C GLU A 559 28.93 17.00 -8.56
N ALA A 560 28.47 16.89 -7.31
CA ALA A 560 29.27 17.21 -6.12
C ALA A 560 30.49 16.30 -5.97
N LEU A 561 30.35 15.02 -6.33
CA LEU A 561 31.45 14.05 -6.34
C LEU A 561 32.32 14.14 -7.60
N GLY A 562 31.81 14.74 -8.68
CA GLY A 562 32.47 14.79 -9.99
C GLY A 562 32.47 13.44 -10.73
N ASP A 563 31.65 12.49 -10.29
CA ASP A 563 31.55 11.14 -10.85
C ASP A 563 30.15 10.53 -10.60
N SER A 564 29.28 10.60 -11.60
CA SER A 564 27.94 10.00 -11.53
C SER A 564 27.98 8.46 -11.56
N ALA A 565 29.02 7.85 -12.13
CA ALA A 565 29.15 6.39 -12.16
C ALA A 565 29.45 5.83 -10.76
N PHE A 566 30.16 6.59 -9.92
CA PHE A 566 30.38 6.25 -8.51
C PHE A 566 29.07 6.23 -7.70
N VAL A 567 28.11 7.12 -8.00
CA VAL A 567 26.79 7.09 -7.33
C VAL A 567 26.04 5.80 -7.65
N GLU A 568 26.10 5.34 -8.91
CA GLU A 568 25.51 4.04 -9.30
C GLU A 568 26.23 2.86 -8.66
N GLU A 569 27.55 2.94 -8.46
CA GLU A 569 28.28 1.97 -7.65
C GLU A 569 27.81 1.94 -6.20
N MET A 570 27.64 3.11 -5.57
CA MET A 570 27.12 3.22 -4.21
C MET A 570 25.73 2.60 -4.08
N LYS A 571 24.85 2.78 -5.06
CA LYS A 571 23.52 2.14 -5.09
C LYS A 571 23.64 0.62 -5.14
N ARG A 572 24.53 0.08 -5.99
CA ARG A 572 24.78 -1.37 -6.09
C ARG A 572 25.40 -1.96 -4.82
N SER A 573 26.24 -1.19 -4.14
CA SER A 573 26.90 -1.60 -2.89
C SER A 573 26.10 -1.23 -1.63
N GLU A 574 24.84 -0.81 -1.77
CA GLU A 574 23.96 -0.39 -0.67
C GLU A 574 24.54 0.75 0.21
N ARG A 575 25.50 1.53 -0.30
CA ARG A 575 26.02 2.74 0.36
C ARG A 575 25.23 4.00 0.00
N TYR A 576 24.42 3.94 -1.04
CA TYR A 576 23.41 4.94 -1.34
C TYR A 576 22.05 4.26 -1.23
N GLN A 577 21.17 4.75 -0.35
CA GLN A 577 19.87 4.14 -0.07
C GLN A 577 18.77 5.20 -0.05
N GLU A 578 17.57 4.83 -0.50
CA GLU A 578 16.42 5.73 -0.58
C GLU A 578 15.17 5.10 0.06
N GLU A 579 14.50 5.84 0.94
CA GLU A 579 13.17 5.53 1.45
C GLU A 579 12.22 6.69 1.14
N THR A 580 11.45 6.58 0.06
CA THR A 580 10.61 7.67 -0.44
C THR A 580 9.15 7.24 -0.62
N TRP A 581 8.22 8.18 -0.45
CA TRP A 581 6.77 7.95 -0.53
C TRP A 581 6.02 9.13 -1.18
N GLN A 582 4.79 8.89 -1.62
CA GLN A 582 3.94 9.87 -2.29
C GLN A 582 2.98 10.62 -1.36
#